data_AF-A0A920V217-F1
#
_entry.id   AF-A0A920V217-F1
#
_cell.length_a   1.000
_cell.length_b   1.000
_cell.length_c   1.000
_cell.angle_alpha   90.00
_cell.angle_beta   90.00
_cell.angle_gamma   90.00
#
_symmetry.space_group_name_H-M   'P 1'
#
loop_
_entity.id
_entity.type
_entity.pdbx_description
1 polymer ?
#
loop_
_entity_poly.entity_id
_entity_poly.type
_entity_poly.pdbx_seq_one_letter_code
_entity_poly.pdbx_strand_id
1 'polypeptide(L)'
;MIDQTGSAEATIVQKKAVAEAKGDEAMAVATEKVGTAEASVMGLKFNAEATGIKEKAESMKLFHAAGKEHEEFKLQLNKDKDIEIAAIDAQQNIAEAQAEIVGEALKNSTIDIVGGETTFFDKIVDSIKAGKSVDRFVGNSDVLTDVKNTFFNGDNEYFAAQLRQFTGQFGVSFEDVKDLSVAALVGRLITMADNEDDKSRLEDLLRVFRGAGVASQKVASLGLTDGKQAK
;
A
#
# COMPACT_ATOMS: atom_id res chain seq x y z
N MET A 1 -9.47 -102.70 -65.09
CA MET A 1 -8.23 -102.01 -64.67
C MET A 1 -8.26 -100.50 -64.88
N ILE A 2 -9.20 -99.93 -65.64
CA ILE A 2 -9.24 -98.48 -65.94
C ILE A 2 -9.87 -97.63 -64.80
N ASP A 3 -10.82 -98.18 -64.04
CA ASP A 3 -11.46 -97.44 -62.91
C ASP A 3 -10.56 -97.27 -61.68
N GLN A 4 -9.64 -98.20 -61.42
CA GLN A 4 -8.74 -98.11 -60.27
C GLN A 4 -7.70 -96.99 -60.42
N THR A 5 -7.20 -96.75 -61.64
CA THR A 5 -6.24 -95.70 -61.94
C THR A 5 -6.87 -94.31 -61.90
N GLY A 6 -8.11 -94.14 -62.37
CA GLY A 6 -8.83 -92.86 -62.31
C GLY A 6 -9.18 -92.43 -60.87
N SER A 7 -9.57 -93.37 -59.99
CA SER A 7 -9.84 -93.03 -58.58
C SER A 7 -8.57 -92.67 -57.80
N ALA A 8 -7.42 -93.27 -58.15
CA ALA A 8 -6.14 -92.98 -57.53
C ALA A 8 -5.62 -91.58 -57.94
N GLU A 9 -5.73 -91.21 -59.23
CA GLU A 9 -5.37 -89.87 -59.71
C GLU A 9 -6.25 -88.78 -59.08
N ALA A 10 -7.57 -88.98 -59.00
CA ALA A 10 -8.48 -88.04 -58.35
C ALA A 10 -8.13 -87.82 -56.86
N THR A 11 -7.75 -88.89 -56.15
CA THR A 11 -7.34 -88.81 -54.75
C THR A 11 -6.01 -88.06 -54.58
N ILE A 12 -5.07 -88.21 -55.51
CA ILE A 12 -3.79 -87.50 -55.50
C ILE A 12 -4.01 -86.00 -55.78
N VAL A 13 -4.85 -85.65 -56.76
CA VAL A 13 -5.19 -84.26 -57.08
C VAL A 13 -5.90 -83.59 -55.90
N GLN A 14 -6.86 -84.28 -55.28
CA GLN A 14 -7.55 -83.76 -54.10
C GLN A 14 -6.61 -83.56 -52.91
N LYS A 15 -5.71 -84.52 -52.64
CA LYS A 15 -4.71 -84.37 -51.56
C LYS A 15 -3.71 -83.25 -51.84
N LYS A 16 -3.29 -83.05 -53.10
CA LYS A 16 -2.47 -81.90 -53.51
C LYS A 16 -3.19 -80.58 -53.29
N ALA A 17 -4.44 -80.45 -53.77
CA ALA A 17 -5.23 -79.23 -53.60
C ALA A 17 -5.48 -78.89 -52.12
N VAL A 18 -5.73 -79.88 -51.26
CA VAL A 18 -5.88 -79.68 -49.81
C VAL A 18 -4.57 -79.27 -49.13
N ALA A 19 -3.43 -79.83 -49.58
CA ALA A 19 -2.12 -79.44 -49.07
C ALA A 19 -1.74 -78.01 -49.52
N GLU A 20 -2.07 -77.64 -50.75
CA GLU A 20 -1.85 -76.31 -51.31
C GLU A 20 -2.73 -75.27 -50.61
N ALA A 21 -4.02 -75.54 -50.43
CA ALA A 21 -4.92 -74.67 -49.66
C ALA A 21 -4.48 -74.48 -48.21
N LYS A 22 -4.01 -75.54 -47.53
CA LYS A 22 -3.42 -75.43 -46.18
C LYS A 22 -2.11 -74.65 -46.18
N GLY A 23 -1.31 -74.77 -47.24
CA GLY A 23 -0.09 -73.99 -47.43
C GLY A 23 -0.40 -72.50 -47.58
N ASP A 24 -1.37 -72.16 -48.42
CA ASP A 24 -1.82 -70.78 -48.65
C ASP A 24 -2.47 -70.17 -47.40
N GLU A 25 -3.27 -70.93 -46.67
CA GLU A 25 -3.89 -70.50 -45.41
C GLU A 25 -2.83 -70.25 -44.32
N ALA A 26 -1.83 -71.14 -44.20
CA ALA A 26 -0.69 -70.94 -43.30
C ALA A 26 0.17 -69.73 -43.72
N MET A 27 0.36 -69.52 -45.02
CA MET A 27 1.09 -68.36 -45.55
C MET A 27 0.34 -67.06 -45.27
N ALA A 28 -0.99 -67.02 -45.48
CA ALA A 28 -1.81 -65.85 -45.19
C ALA A 28 -1.78 -65.49 -43.69
N VAL A 29 -1.91 -66.47 -42.79
CA VAL A 29 -1.78 -66.26 -41.34
C VAL A 29 -0.38 -65.80 -40.96
N ALA A 30 0.67 -66.31 -41.61
CA ALA A 30 2.03 -65.84 -41.38
C ALA A 30 2.21 -64.39 -41.84
N THR A 31 1.72 -64.02 -43.03
CA THR A 31 1.75 -62.65 -43.56
C THR A 31 0.95 -61.68 -42.69
N GLU A 32 -0.22 -62.09 -42.19
CA GLU A 32 -1.02 -61.27 -41.26
C GLU A 32 -0.28 -61.06 -39.93
N LYS A 33 0.31 -62.10 -39.36
CA LYS A 33 1.12 -61.98 -38.12
C LYS A 33 2.36 -61.11 -38.31
N VAL A 34 3.03 -61.21 -39.45
CA VAL A 34 4.17 -60.34 -39.77
C VAL A 34 3.70 -58.90 -39.96
N GLY A 35 2.65 -58.65 -40.74
CA GLY A 35 2.12 -57.29 -40.97
C GLY A 35 1.59 -56.63 -39.70
N THR A 36 0.93 -57.38 -38.81
CA THR A 36 0.50 -56.87 -37.50
C THR A 36 1.67 -56.60 -36.56
N ALA A 37 2.69 -57.45 -36.54
CA ALA A 37 3.91 -57.20 -35.79
C ALA A 37 4.64 -55.96 -36.29
N GLU A 38 4.79 -55.79 -37.60
CA GLU A 38 5.40 -54.61 -38.22
C GLU A 38 4.60 -53.33 -37.91
N ALA A 39 3.28 -53.37 -38.01
CA ALA A 39 2.42 -52.23 -37.64
C ALA A 39 2.55 -51.87 -36.15
N SER A 40 2.64 -52.86 -35.27
CA SER A 40 2.84 -52.65 -33.83
C SER A 40 4.21 -52.02 -33.54
N VAL A 41 5.28 -52.54 -34.15
CA VAL A 41 6.63 -51.98 -34.02
C VAL A 41 6.68 -50.54 -34.54
N MET A 42 6.04 -50.27 -35.67
CA MET A 42 5.97 -48.93 -36.25
C MET A 42 5.17 -47.97 -35.37
N GLY A 43 4.05 -48.42 -34.81
CA GLY A 43 3.26 -47.65 -33.84
C GLY A 43 4.03 -47.31 -32.57
N LEU A 44 4.75 -48.27 -32.01
CA LEU A 44 5.63 -48.06 -30.86
C LEU A 44 6.76 -47.07 -31.18
N LYS A 45 7.37 -47.17 -32.37
CA LYS A 45 8.41 -46.25 -32.82
C LYS A 45 7.89 -44.82 -32.96
N PHE A 46 6.76 -44.62 -33.63
CA PHE A 46 6.16 -43.29 -33.77
C PHE A 46 5.69 -42.71 -32.43
N ASN A 47 5.21 -43.55 -31.52
CA ASN A 47 4.84 -43.10 -30.17
C ASN A 47 6.07 -42.66 -29.38
N ALA A 48 7.17 -43.42 -29.44
CA ALA A 48 8.43 -43.06 -28.82
C ALA A 48 9.01 -41.76 -29.41
N GLU A 49 8.97 -41.60 -30.74
CA GLU A 49 9.39 -40.37 -31.40
C GLU A 49 8.50 -39.17 -31.01
N ALA A 50 7.18 -39.33 -30.98
CA ALA A 50 6.26 -38.29 -30.57
C ALA A 50 6.49 -37.86 -29.10
N THR A 51 6.71 -38.82 -28.21
CA THR A 51 7.03 -38.56 -26.80
C THR A 51 8.37 -37.84 -26.67
N GLY A 52 9.41 -38.29 -27.39
CA GLY A 52 10.71 -37.62 -27.40
C GLY A 52 10.64 -36.19 -27.96
N ILE A 53 9.85 -35.96 -29.00
CA ILE A 53 9.61 -34.60 -29.54
C ILE A 53 8.88 -33.74 -28.50
N LYS A 54 7.88 -34.29 -27.81
CA LYS A 54 7.14 -33.57 -26.77
C LYS A 54 8.04 -33.17 -25.61
N GLU A 55 8.81 -34.11 -25.07
CA GLU A 55 9.74 -33.85 -23.96
C GLU A 55 10.83 -32.85 -24.37
N LYS A 56 11.32 -32.94 -25.61
CA LYS A 56 12.27 -31.97 -26.16
C LYS A 56 11.64 -30.59 -26.30
N ALA A 57 10.39 -30.49 -26.77
CA ALA A 57 9.68 -29.22 -26.88
C ALA A 57 9.40 -28.60 -25.51
N GLU A 58 9.01 -29.40 -24.52
CA GLU A 58 8.82 -28.95 -23.13
C GLU A 58 10.14 -28.46 -22.52
N SER A 59 11.24 -29.19 -22.73
CA SER A 59 12.57 -28.76 -22.30
C SER A 59 12.98 -27.44 -22.96
N MET A 60 12.78 -27.30 -24.28
CA MET A 60 13.06 -26.06 -25.00
C MET A 60 12.23 -24.89 -24.48
N LYS A 61 10.95 -25.12 -24.17
CA LYS A 61 10.08 -24.10 -23.59
C LYS A 61 10.60 -23.62 -22.24
N LEU A 62 11.08 -24.54 -21.39
CA LEU A 62 11.65 -24.21 -20.09
C LEU A 62 12.95 -23.39 -20.23
N PHE A 63 13.86 -23.81 -21.12
CA PHE A 63 15.09 -23.07 -21.39
C PHE A 63 14.81 -21.66 -21.95
N HIS A 64 13.84 -21.55 -22.86
CA HIS A 64 13.48 -20.26 -23.44
C HIS A 64 12.83 -19.33 -22.40
N ALA A 65 12.01 -19.87 -21.49
CA ALA A 65 11.40 -19.07 -20.42
C ALA A 65 12.48 -18.50 -19.48
N ALA A 66 13.40 -19.33 -19.00
CA ALA A 66 14.49 -18.89 -18.13
C ALA A 66 15.44 -17.89 -18.81
N GLY A 67 15.74 -18.10 -20.10
CA GLY A 67 16.56 -17.18 -20.90
C GLY A 67 15.89 -15.81 -21.07
N LYS A 68 14.58 -15.81 -21.32
CA LYS A 68 13.78 -14.59 -21.47
C LYS A 68 13.76 -13.76 -20.18
N GLU A 69 13.52 -14.40 -19.03
CA GLU A 69 13.50 -13.69 -17.74
C GLU A 69 14.85 -13.02 -17.44
N HIS A 70 15.97 -13.70 -17.73
CA HIS A 70 17.30 -13.12 -17.53
C HIS A 70 17.59 -11.97 -18.51
N GLU A 71 17.11 -12.06 -19.75
CA GLU A 71 17.24 -10.98 -20.73
C GLU A 71 16.39 -9.76 -20.36
N GLU A 72 15.14 -9.97 -19.96
CA GLU A 72 14.26 -8.92 -19.46
C GLU A 72 14.84 -8.25 -18.20
N PHE A 73 15.36 -9.04 -17.25
CA PHE A 73 16.02 -8.51 -16.06
C PHE A 73 17.24 -7.66 -16.40
N LYS A 74 18.09 -8.11 -17.33
CA LYS A 74 19.23 -7.31 -17.81
C LYS A 74 18.80 -6.03 -18.50
N LEU A 75 17.74 -6.08 -19.31
CA LEU A 75 17.23 -4.90 -20.00
C LEU A 75 16.67 -3.89 -19.00
N GLN A 76 15.93 -4.37 -17.99
CA GLN A 76 15.41 -3.55 -16.91
C GLN A 76 16.54 -2.91 -16.10
N LEU A 77 17.55 -3.67 -15.70
CA LEU A 77 18.69 -3.13 -14.94
C LEU A 77 19.47 -2.06 -15.72
N ASN A 78 19.65 -2.24 -17.04
CA ASN A 78 20.28 -1.21 -17.88
C ASN A 78 19.40 0.04 -17.98
N LYS A 79 18.09 -0.12 -18.17
CA LYS A 79 17.15 1.01 -18.19
C LYS A 79 17.17 1.78 -16.87
N ASP A 80 17.13 1.08 -15.74
CA ASP A 80 17.13 1.69 -14.41
C ASP A 80 18.45 2.43 -14.17
N LYS A 81 19.59 1.83 -14.54
CA LYS A 81 20.89 2.50 -14.51
C LYS A 81 20.92 3.78 -15.35
N ASP A 82 20.40 3.76 -16.58
CA ASP A 82 20.40 4.93 -17.46
C ASP A 82 19.52 6.04 -16.89
N ILE A 83 18.37 5.69 -16.28
CA ILE A 83 17.50 6.66 -15.58
C ILE A 83 18.22 7.26 -14.38
N GLU A 84 18.89 6.44 -13.56
CA GLU A 84 19.63 6.93 -12.39
C GLU A 84 20.77 7.86 -12.78
N ILE A 85 21.53 7.53 -13.83
CA ILE A 85 22.59 8.41 -14.35
C ILE A 85 21.98 9.75 -14.80
N ALA A 86 20.91 9.71 -15.60
CA ALA A 86 20.25 10.93 -16.06
C ALA A 86 19.68 11.78 -14.90
N ALA A 87 19.18 11.14 -13.85
CA ALA A 87 18.69 11.82 -12.65
C ALA A 87 19.83 12.48 -11.86
N ILE A 88 20.98 11.81 -11.72
CA ILE A 88 22.18 12.37 -11.09
C ILE A 88 22.71 13.55 -11.89
N ASP A 89 22.80 13.43 -13.22
CA ASP A 89 23.24 14.52 -14.09
C ASP A 89 22.30 15.73 -13.99
N ALA A 90 20.98 15.50 -13.95
CA ALA A 90 20.01 16.56 -13.73
C ALA A 90 20.20 17.25 -12.36
N GLN A 91 20.45 16.48 -11.29
CA GLN A 91 20.73 17.03 -9.97
C GLN A 91 22.03 17.84 -9.96
N GLN A 92 23.09 17.37 -10.63
CA GLN A 92 24.34 18.10 -10.77
C GLN A 92 24.12 19.43 -11.50
N ASN A 93 23.42 19.42 -12.63
CA ASN A 93 23.10 20.64 -13.38
C ASN A 93 22.27 21.64 -12.55
N ILE A 94 21.30 21.15 -11.77
CA ILE A 94 20.52 21.98 -10.85
C ILE A 94 21.42 22.58 -9.77
N ALA A 95 22.30 21.78 -9.17
CA ALA A 95 23.22 22.24 -8.14
C ALA A 95 24.21 23.27 -8.69
N GLU A 96 24.70 23.08 -9.91
CA GLU A 96 25.59 24.02 -10.59
C GLU A 96 24.86 25.34 -10.89
N ALA A 97 23.66 25.29 -11.47
CA ALA A 97 22.84 26.48 -11.70
C ALA A 97 22.48 27.21 -10.38
N GLN A 98 22.19 26.47 -9.30
CA GLN A 98 21.95 27.05 -7.98
C GLN A 98 23.21 27.71 -7.43
N ALA A 99 24.37 27.07 -7.54
CA ALA A 99 25.65 27.62 -7.09
C ALA A 99 26.04 28.86 -7.91
N GLU A 100 25.77 28.87 -9.22
CA GLU A 100 25.98 30.03 -10.09
C GLU A 100 25.08 31.20 -9.70
N ILE A 101 23.77 30.96 -9.52
CA ILE A 101 22.83 31.99 -9.08
C ILE A 101 23.24 32.56 -7.72
N VAL A 102 23.60 31.71 -6.75
CA VAL A 102 24.06 32.15 -5.42
C VAL A 102 25.38 32.91 -5.53
N GLY A 103 26.33 32.43 -6.35
CA GLY A 103 27.62 33.08 -6.57
C GLY A 103 27.48 34.46 -7.21
N GLU A 104 26.66 34.57 -8.26
CA GLU A 104 26.39 35.83 -8.94
C GLU A 104 25.57 36.79 -8.06
N ALA A 105 24.62 36.27 -7.26
CA ALA A 105 23.90 37.05 -6.28
C ALA A 105 24.83 37.61 -5.19
N LEU A 106 25.77 36.82 -4.66
CA LEU A 106 26.75 37.29 -3.67
C LEU A 106 27.75 38.28 -4.27
N LYS A 107 28.14 38.09 -5.54
CA LYS A 107 29.09 38.96 -6.25
C LYS A 107 28.51 40.34 -6.56
N ASN A 108 27.24 40.42 -6.95
CA ASN A 108 26.55 41.68 -7.23
C ASN A 108 25.84 42.28 -6.00
N SER A 109 25.73 41.53 -4.91
CA SER A 109 25.17 42.02 -3.65
C SER A 109 26.19 42.88 -2.91
N THR A 110 25.88 44.16 -2.72
CA THR A 110 26.49 44.95 -1.64
C THR A 110 25.90 44.46 -0.33
N ILE A 111 26.67 43.66 0.44
CA ILE A 111 26.24 43.18 1.75
C ILE A 111 26.39 44.31 2.76
N ASP A 112 25.34 45.13 2.88
CA ASP A 112 25.19 46.08 3.99
C ASP A 112 24.77 45.31 5.24
N ILE A 113 25.74 44.90 6.05
CA ILE A 113 25.46 44.39 7.40
C ILE A 113 25.08 45.60 8.27
N VAL A 114 23.83 46.01 8.19
CA VAL A 114 23.23 46.91 9.18
C VAL A 114 22.97 46.07 10.42
N GLY A 115 23.69 46.37 11.51
CA GLY A 115 23.64 45.62 12.77
C GLY A 115 22.20 45.27 13.17
N GLY A 116 21.99 44.00 13.55
CA GLY A 116 20.68 43.38 13.74
C GLY A 116 19.85 43.89 14.92
N GLU A 117 19.46 45.17 14.90
CA GLU A 117 18.60 45.78 15.91
C GLU A 117 17.14 45.89 15.43
N THR A 118 16.85 46.01 14.13
CA THR A 118 15.48 46.17 13.61
C THR A 118 14.63 44.92 13.72
N THR A 119 15.12 43.73 13.34
CA THR A 119 14.33 42.49 13.48
C THR A 119 14.07 42.13 14.96
N PHE A 120 14.96 42.54 15.86
CA PHE A 120 14.78 42.36 17.30
C PHE A 120 13.81 43.40 17.87
N PHE A 121 13.93 44.66 17.45
CA PHE A 121 13.02 45.74 17.81
C PHE A 121 11.59 45.46 17.29
N ASP A 122 11.43 45.04 16.04
CA ASP A 122 10.14 44.69 15.46
C ASP A 122 9.51 43.52 16.20
N LYS A 123 10.27 42.48 16.54
CA LYS A 123 9.73 41.38 17.36
C LYS A 123 9.30 41.82 18.76
N ILE A 124 10.06 42.69 19.43
CA ILE A 124 9.69 43.22 20.75
C ILE A 124 8.47 44.12 20.64
N VAL A 125 8.47 45.04 19.69
CA VAL A 125 7.39 46.01 19.50
C VAL A 125 6.12 45.31 19.03
N ASP A 126 6.21 44.30 18.16
CA ASP A 126 5.07 43.50 17.72
C ASP A 126 4.53 42.62 18.85
N SER A 127 5.40 42.06 19.71
CA SER A 127 4.96 41.34 20.91
C SER A 127 4.25 42.26 21.90
N ILE A 128 4.75 43.49 22.08
CA ILE A 128 4.11 44.50 22.94
C ILE A 128 2.80 45.01 22.31
N LYS A 129 2.77 45.21 20.99
CA LYS A 129 1.56 45.61 20.25
C LYS A 129 0.49 44.51 20.31
N ALA A 130 0.86 43.24 20.16
CA ALA A 130 -0.04 42.10 20.28
C ALA A 130 -0.60 41.96 21.70
N GLY A 131 0.25 42.10 22.73
CA GLY A 131 -0.20 42.10 24.12
C GLY A 131 -1.16 43.26 24.42
N LYS A 132 -0.83 44.47 23.98
CA LYS A 132 -1.69 45.66 24.16
C LYS A 132 -2.96 45.61 23.31
N SER A 133 -2.94 45.00 22.13
CA SER A 133 -4.15 44.86 21.31
C SER A 133 -5.12 43.87 21.94
N VAL A 134 -4.64 42.72 22.42
CA VAL A 134 -5.45 41.75 23.16
C VAL A 134 -6.02 42.36 24.45
N ASP A 135 -5.18 43.04 25.24
CA ASP A 135 -5.62 43.74 26.46
C ASP A 135 -6.69 44.82 26.15
N ARG A 136 -6.49 45.57 25.05
CA ARG A 136 -7.47 46.55 24.57
C ARG A 136 -8.74 45.89 24.06
N PHE A 137 -8.69 44.73 23.39
CA PHE A 137 -9.89 44.00 22.96
C PHE A 137 -10.67 43.44 24.15
N VAL A 138 -10.00 42.89 25.16
CA VAL A 138 -10.64 42.43 26.40
C VAL A 138 -11.28 43.61 27.12
N GLY A 139 -10.56 44.72 27.31
CA GLY A 139 -11.08 45.90 28.01
C GLY A 139 -12.11 46.74 27.25
N ASN A 140 -12.25 46.60 25.93
CA ASN A 140 -13.27 47.31 25.12
C ASN A 140 -14.43 46.40 24.66
N SER A 141 -14.41 45.11 25.00
CA SER A 141 -15.50 44.19 24.71
C SER A 141 -16.18 43.79 25.99
N ASP A 142 -17.43 44.25 26.15
CA ASP A 142 -18.25 43.93 27.32
C ASP A 142 -18.42 42.39 27.47
N VAL A 143 -18.61 41.68 26.35
CA VAL A 143 -18.75 40.21 26.34
C VAL A 143 -17.48 39.50 26.80
N LEU A 144 -16.30 39.93 26.34
CA LEU A 144 -15.03 39.31 26.77
C LEU A 144 -14.68 39.69 28.22
N THR A 145 -15.03 40.91 28.64
CA THR A 145 -14.91 41.34 30.03
C THR A 145 -15.82 40.52 30.94
N ASP A 146 -17.04 40.23 30.52
CA ASP A 146 -17.99 39.41 31.27
C ASP A 146 -17.50 37.97 31.39
N VAL A 147 -16.98 37.38 30.32
CA VAL A 147 -16.37 36.03 30.36
C VAL A 147 -15.15 36.02 31.28
N LYS A 148 -14.29 37.05 31.20
CA LYS A 148 -13.15 37.20 32.12
C LYS A 148 -13.63 37.29 33.57
N ASN A 149 -14.62 38.12 33.88
CA ASN A 149 -15.11 38.29 35.25
C ASN A 149 -15.82 37.03 35.78
N THR A 150 -16.49 36.29 34.88
CA THR A 150 -17.22 35.06 35.20
C THR A 150 -16.26 33.90 35.50
N PHE A 151 -15.17 33.76 34.74
CA PHE A 151 -14.28 32.60 34.87
C PHE A 151 -12.95 32.95 35.56
N PHE A 152 -12.37 34.11 35.29
CA PHE A 152 -11.00 34.47 35.67
C PHE A 152 -10.96 35.73 36.55
N ASN A 153 -11.34 35.58 37.82
CA ASN A 153 -11.27 36.66 38.82
C ASN A 153 -9.95 36.68 39.64
N GLY A 154 -8.99 35.82 39.29
CA GLY A 154 -7.69 35.72 39.96
C GLY A 154 -7.64 34.69 41.10
N ASP A 155 -8.75 34.05 41.43
CA ASP A 155 -8.81 32.95 42.39
C ASP A 155 -8.93 31.60 41.64
N ASN A 156 -7.98 30.71 41.88
CA ASN A 156 -7.92 29.41 41.22
C ASN A 156 -9.07 28.49 41.68
N GLU A 157 -9.54 28.67 42.91
CA GLU A 157 -10.64 27.88 43.48
C GLU A 157 -12.00 28.31 42.90
N TYR A 158 -12.17 29.61 42.67
CA TYR A 158 -13.35 30.17 41.99
C TYR A 158 -13.43 29.71 40.53
N PHE A 159 -12.31 29.75 39.79
CA PHE A 159 -12.27 29.25 38.42
C PHE A 159 -12.66 27.77 38.34
N ALA A 160 -12.10 26.94 39.23
CA ALA A 160 -12.43 25.52 39.28
C ALA A 160 -13.92 25.29 39.62
N ALA A 161 -14.50 26.09 40.54
CA ALA A 161 -15.91 26.01 40.88
C ALA A 161 -16.82 26.41 39.70
N GLN A 162 -16.51 27.51 39.01
CA GLN A 162 -17.27 27.98 37.85
C GLN A 162 -17.17 26.99 36.69
N LEU A 163 -15.99 26.42 36.46
CA LEU A 163 -15.80 25.39 35.45
C LEU A 163 -16.58 24.12 35.80
N ARG A 164 -16.59 23.68 37.06
CA ARG A 164 -17.43 22.55 37.52
C ARG A 164 -18.93 22.82 37.36
N GLN A 165 -19.38 24.04 37.62
CA GLN A 165 -20.78 24.43 37.44
C GLN A 165 -21.15 24.43 35.95
N PHE A 166 -20.27 24.92 35.08
CA PHE A 166 -20.45 24.88 33.63
C PHE A 166 -20.44 23.44 33.10
N THR A 167 -19.49 22.58 33.50
CA THR A 167 -19.47 21.17 33.08
C THR A 167 -20.65 20.38 33.64
N GLY A 168 -21.14 20.75 34.83
CA GLY A 168 -22.34 20.17 35.44
C GLY A 168 -23.61 20.44 34.64
N GLN A 169 -23.71 21.55 33.91
CA GLN A 169 -24.84 21.84 33.03
C GLN A 169 -24.93 20.88 31.83
N PHE A 170 -23.80 20.31 31.41
CA PHE A 170 -23.75 19.28 30.37
C PHE A 170 -23.88 17.86 30.93
N GLY A 171 -24.13 17.70 32.23
CA GLY A 171 -24.27 16.39 32.89
C GLY A 171 -22.94 15.62 33.01
N VAL A 172 -21.81 16.33 32.99
CA VAL A 172 -20.47 15.74 32.96
C VAL A 172 -19.70 16.13 34.22
N SER A 173 -19.43 15.16 35.09
CA SER A 173 -18.64 15.38 36.31
C SER A 173 -17.14 15.38 36.00
N PHE A 174 -16.37 16.22 36.70
CA PHE A 174 -14.92 16.29 36.55
C PHE A 174 -14.21 14.93 36.78
N GLU A 175 -14.69 14.14 37.75
CA GLU A 175 -14.23 12.78 38.02
C GLU A 175 -14.43 11.81 36.84
N ASP A 176 -15.48 12.01 36.02
CA ASP A 176 -15.78 11.15 34.87
C ASP A 176 -14.93 11.48 33.64
N VAL A 177 -14.23 12.62 33.65
CA VAL A 177 -13.54 13.14 32.47
C VAL A 177 -12.06 13.43 32.68
N LYS A 178 -11.58 13.38 33.92
CA LYS A 178 -10.16 13.60 34.26
C LYS A 178 -9.21 12.67 33.49
N ASP A 179 -9.63 11.43 33.24
CA ASP A 179 -8.86 10.40 32.54
C ASP A 179 -9.06 10.41 31.02
N LEU A 180 -10.02 11.21 30.52
CA LEU A 180 -10.25 11.38 29.10
C LEU A 180 -9.24 12.37 28.50
N SER A 181 -8.96 12.18 27.21
CA SER A 181 -8.28 13.20 26.42
C SER A 181 -9.24 14.35 26.10
N VAL A 182 -8.70 15.55 25.85
CA VAL A 182 -9.50 16.71 25.42
C VAL A 182 -10.35 16.36 24.19
N ALA A 183 -9.80 15.58 23.25
CA ALA A 183 -10.55 15.11 22.09
C ALA A 183 -11.70 14.15 22.45
N ALA A 184 -11.49 13.24 23.40
CA ALA A 184 -12.52 12.30 23.84
C ALA A 184 -13.64 13.00 24.63
N LEU A 185 -13.30 14.02 25.42
CA LEU A 185 -14.26 14.87 26.11
C LEU A 185 -15.15 15.63 25.11
N VAL A 186 -14.54 16.33 24.15
CA VAL A 186 -15.29 17.08 23.13
C VAL A 186 -16.14 16.15 22.28
N GLY A 187 -15.63 14.96 21.91
CA GLY A 187 -16.41 13.92 21.24
C GLY A 187 -17.64 13.49 22.03
N ARG A 188 -17.51 13.28 23.35
CA ARG A 188 -18.63 12.94 24.23
C ARG A 188 -19.65 14.08 24.33
N LEU A 189 -19.19 15.33 24.39
CA LEU A 189 -20.07 16.50 24.39
C LEU A 189 -20.84 16.65 23.07
N ILE A 190 -20.22 16.35 21.91
CA ILE A 190 -20.93 16.31 20.61
C ILE A 190 -22.07 15.29 20.64
N THR A 191 -21.86 14.13 21.25
CA THR A 191 -22.89 13.09 21.35
C THR A 191 -24.01 13.42 22.35
N MET A 192 -23.73 14.30 23.32
CA MET A 192 -24.68 14.73 24.35
C MET A 192 -25.38 16.05 24.02
N ALA A 193 -24.91 16.79 23.02
CA ALA A 193 -25.54 18.02 22.58
C ALA A 193 -26.88 17.73 21.88
N ASP A 194 -27.95 18.40 22.30
CA ASP A 194 -29.29 18.24 21.74
C ASP A 194 -29.48 19.04 20.44
N ASN A 195 -28.74 20.15 20.27
CA ASN A 195 -28.86 21.07 19.13
C ASN A 195 -27.75 20.87 18.10
N GLU A 196 -28.11 21.01 16.81
CA GLU A 196 -27.18 20.82 15.68
C GLU A 196 -26.12 21.92 15.58
N ASP A 197 -26.45 23.15 15.96
CA ASP A 197 -25.51 24.28 16.03
C ASP A 197 -24.41 24.06 17.08
N ASP A 198 -24.75 23.48 18.22
CA ASP A 198 -23.80 23.19 19.29
C ASP A 198 -22.86 22.04 18.89
N LYS A 199 -23.37 21.06 18.12
CA LYS A 199 -22.54 19.99 17.53
C LYS A 199 -21.52 20.54 16.57
N SER A 200 -21.92 21.41 15.64
CA SER A 200 -21.01 22.00 14.66
C SER A 200 -19.91 22.83 15.34
N ARG A 201 -20.24 23.59 16.38
CA ARG A 201 -19.25 24.36 17.16
C ARG A 201 -18.26 23.46 17.89
N LEU A 202 -18.73 22.36 18.47
CA LEU A 202 -17.86 21.40 19.16
C LEU A 202 -16.96 20.63 18.18
N GLU A 203 -17.42 20.37 16.96
CA GLU A 203 -16.60 19.77 15.89
C GLU A 203 -15.47 20.71 15.44
N ASP A 204 -15.75 22.00 15.31
CA ASP A 204 -14.74 22.99 14.98
C ASP A 204 -13.72 23.17 16.11
N LEU A 205 -14.17 23.17 17.37
CA LEU A 205 -13.27 23.17 18.53
C LEU A 205 -12.36 21.94 18.54
N LEU A 206 -12.88 20.75 18.19
CA LEU A 206 -12.07 19.54 18.08
C LEU A 206 -10.98 19.66 17.01
N ARG A 207 -11.26 20.30 15.87
CA ARG A 207 -10.27 20.57 14.81
C ARG A 207 -9.17 21.52 15.31
N VAL A 208 -9.56 22.59 16.02
CA VAL A 208 -8.61 23.55 16.61
C VAL A 208 -7.71 22.87 17.64
N PHE A 209 -8.27 22.05 18.55
CA PHE A 209 -7.48 21.34 19.55
C PHE A 209 -6.55 20.29 18.96
N ARG A 210 -6.92 19.66 17.83
CA ARG A 210 -6.02 18.77 17.07
C ARG A 210 -4.88 19.54 16.43
N GLY A 211 -5.17 20.69 15.82
CA GLY A 211 -4.16 21.57 15.21
C GLY A 211 -3.18 22.16 16.24
N ALA A 212 -3.67 22.46 17.46
CA ALA A 212 -2.86 22.96 18.56
C ALA A 212 -2.09 21.86 19.33
N GLY A 213 -2.25 20.59 18.97
CA GLY A 213 -1.54 19.46 19.61
C GLY A 213 -1.99 19.13 21.04
N VAL A 214 -3.03 19.79 21.54
CA VAL A 214 -3.58 19.59 22.90
C VAL A 214 -4.68 18.52 22.95
N ALA A 215 -5.18 18.09 21.78
CA ALA A 215 -6.23 17.07 21.65
C ALA A 215 -5.92 15.73 22.33
N SER A 216 -4.66 15.32 22.38
CA SER A 216 -4.21 14.05 22.99
C SER A 216 -3.87 14.17 24.48
N GLN A 217 -3.81 15.39 25.02
CA GLN A 217 -3.52 15.60 26.43
C GLN A 217 -4.71 15.21 27.29
N LYS A 218 -4.43 14.65 28.47
CA LYS A 218 -5.46 14.31 29.44
C LYS A 218 -6.01 15.57 30.07
N VAL A 219 -7.31 15.61 30.34
CA VAL A 219 -7.94 16.77 30.99
C VAL A 219 -7.29 17.07 32.35
N ALA A 220 -6.89 16.03 33.11
CA ALA A 220 -6.14 16.20 34.36
C ALA A 220 -4.76 16.86 34.18
N SER A 221 -4.10 16.70 33.02
CA SER A 221 -2.77 17.28 32.77
C SER A 221 -2.82 18.79 32.46
N LEU A 222 -4.01 19.34 32.25
CA LEU A 222 -4.25 20.77 32.04
C LEU A 222 -4.37 21.56 33.36
N GLY A 223 -4.04 20.95 34.50
CA GLY A 223 -4.04 21.60 35.81
C GLY A 223 -5.41 21.71 36.47
N LEU A 224 -6.43 21.09 35.88
CA LEU A 224 -7.73 20.90 36.51
C LEU A 224 -7.60 19.63 37.36
N THR A 225 -7.51 19.73 38.67
CA THR A 225 -7.57 18.58 39.60
C THR A 225 -8.71 18.80 40.58
N ASP A 226 -9.29 17.69 41.05
CA ASP A 226 -10.36 17.77 42.02
C ASP A 226 -9.80 18.36 43.32
N GLY A 227 -10.49 19.34 43.90
CA GLY A 227 -10.00 20.15 45.03
C GLY A 227 -10.03 19.37 46.35
N LYS A 228 -9.37 18.21 46.40
CA LYS A 228 -9.06 17.47 47.62
C LYS A 228 -7.70 16.83 47.52
N GLN A 229 -6.74 17.54 48.12
CA GLN A 229 -5.59 17.10 48.92
C GLN A 229 -4.28 17.77 48.50
N ALA A 230 -3.89 18.78 49.27
CA ALA A 230 -2.57 18.81 49.92
C ALA A 230 -2.69 19.67 51.18
N LYS A 231 -2.57 19.02 52.34
CA LYS A 231 -2.05 19.66 53.55
C LYS A 231 -0.58 19.98 53.34
#